data_AF-A0A937G2L0-F1
#
_entry.id   AF-A0A937G2L0-F1
#
_cell.length_a   1.000
_cell.length_b   1.000
_cell.length_c   1.000
_cell.angle_alpha   90.00
_cell.angle_beta   90.00
_cell.angle_gamma   90.00
#
_symmetry.space_group_name_H-M   'P 1'
#
loop_
_entity.id
_entity.type
_entity.pdbx_description
1 polymer ?
#
loop_
_entity_poly.entity_id
_entity_poly.type
_entity_poly.pdbx_seq_one_letter_code
_entity_poly.pdbx_strand_id
1 'polypeptide(L)'
;MKNAFFLGSLLSLTVLISCSSKEESASTEVTESQTASGNTLTDSQIEKITEFHTAFAEVYDFTLEETLKNFRGEANVDSEIGVWMHMAEAYKNYINSQPDDLDLNTKKEAYKLILLRSMMSDEETLENAKLKVLSKEEAKEVLSHYNQKPDPLDVGV
;
A
#
# COMPACT_ATOMS: atom_id res chain seq x y z
N MET A 1 28.37 34.91 -25.21
CA MET A 1 29.84 34.89 -25.34
C MET A 1 30.47 34.99 -23.96
N LYS A 2 31.61 34.30 -23.77
CA LYS A 2 32.49 34.20 -22.58
C LYS A 2 32.02 33.14 -21.56
N ASN A 3 32.50 31.90 -21.67
CA ASN A 3 33.84 31.33 -21.43
C ASN A 3 34.12 31.01 -19.94
N ALA A 4 34.21 29.70 -19.71
CA ALA A 4 35.01 28.95 -18.76
C ALA A 4 36.04 29.69 -17.90
N PHE A 5 36.16 29.23 -16.65
CA PHE A 5 37.46 29.06 -15.98
C PHE A 5 37.44 27.81 -15.08
N PHE A 6 38.17 26.79 -15.52
CA PHE A 6 38.78 25.74 -14.70
C PHE A 6 40.18 26.22 -14.32
N LEU A 7 40.63 25.99 -13.08
CA LEU A 7 42.01 25.99 -12.52
C LEU A 7 41.88 26.28 -11.01
N GLY A 8 42.48 25.58 -10.05
CA GLY A 8 43.40 24.46 -10.05
C GLY A 8 43.76 24.10 -8.59
N SER A 9 44.03 22.82 -8.37
CA SER A 9 44.90 22.17 -7.38
C SER A 9 45.50 22.99 -6.21
N LEU A 10 45.35 22.48 -4.97
CA LEU A 10 46.48 22.43 -4.04
C LEU A 10 46.41 21.23 -3.06
N LEU A 11 47.55 20.54 -3.04
CA LEU A 11 47.94 19.32 -2.34
C LEU A 11 48.37 19.62 -0.90
N SER A 12 48.05 18.76 0.09
CA SER A 12 48.90 18.46 1.27
C SER A 12 48.29 17.27 2.02
N LEU A 13 48.78 16.04 1.83
CA LEU A 13 49.94 15.38 2.47
C LEU A 13 49.61 14.74 3.84
N THR A 14 49.21 13.47 3.74
CA THR A 14 49.48 12.29 4.59
C THR A 14 49.78 12.43 6.09
N VAL A 15 49.06 11.62 6.90
CA VAL A 15 49.62 10.95 8.08
C VAL A 15 49.30 9.45 8.00
N LEU A 16 50.35 8.66 8.21
CA LEU A 16 50.46 7.20 8.15
C LEU A 16 49.85 6.53 9.40
N ILE A 17 49.93 5.19 9.42
CA ILE A 17 49.70 4.22 10.53
C ILE A 17 48.37 3.46 10.31
N SER A 18 48.29 2.15 10.09
CA SER A 18 49.21 1.03 10.33
C SER A 18 48.86 -0.16 9.42
N CYS A 19 49.86 -0.91 9.00
CA CYS A 19 49.70 -2.25 8.41
C CYS A 19 49.07 -3.24 9.40
N SER A 20 48.16 -4.09 8.91
CA SER A 20 48.30 -5.55 9.01
C SER A 20 47.41 -6.25 7.98
N SER A 21 48.07 -6.71 6.93
CA SER A 21 47.76 -7.80 6.00
C SER A 21 46.49 -8.64 6.19
N LYS A 22 45.60 -8.62 5.18
CA LYS A 22 45.43 -9.73 4.23
C LYS A 22 44.43 -9.32 3.13
N GLU A 23 44.92 -9.21 1.89
CA GLU A 23 44.05 -9.35 0.72
C GLU A 23 44.01 -10.82 0.35
N GLU A 24 42.80 -11.37 0.20
CA GLU A 24 42.54 -12.43 -0.76
C GLU A 24 41.11 -12.26 -1.30
N SER A 25 41.03 -12.19 -2.62
CA SER A 25 39.80 -12.14 -3.42
C SER A 25 38.94 -13.38 -3.20
N ALA A 26 37.63 -13.20 -3.09
CA ALA A 26 36.66 -14.17 -3.59
C ALA A 26 35.29 -13.52 -3.74
N SER A 27 34.81 -13.50 -4.99
CA SER A 27 33.42 -13.51 -5.45
C SER A 27 32.37 -12.90 -4.50
N THR A 28 31.86 -11.72 -4.85
CA THR A 28 30.55 -11.27 -4.42
C THR A 28 29.50 -12.23 -4.99
N GLU A 29 29.26 -13.32 -4.27
CA GLU A 29 27.95 -13.96 -4.27
C GLU A 29 27.04 -12.94 -3.58
N VAL A 30 26.22 -12.27 -4.39
CA VAL A 30 25.06 -11.56 -3.88
C VAL A 30 24.18 -12.65 -3.29
N THR A 31 24.38 -12.94 -2.00
CA THR A 31 23.38 -13.62 -1.21
C THR A 31 22.20 -12.66 -1.16
N GLU A 32 21.35 -12.79 -2.17
CA GLU A 32 19.95 -12.43 -2.06
C GLU A 32 19.46 -13.15 -0.81
N SER A 33 19.45 -12.42 0.30
CA SER A 33 18.87 -12.87 1.56
C SER A 33 17.38 -12.95 1.32
N GLN A 34 16.97 -14.02 0.65
CA GLN A 34 15.61 -14.52 0.65
C GLN A 34 15.32 -14.98 2.08
N THR A 35 14.90 -14.04 2.92
CA THR A 35 14.08 -14.36 4.07
C THR A 35 12.64 -14.01 3.74
N ALA A 36 12.12 -14.67 2.71
CA ALA A 36 10.69 -14.85 2.58
C ALA A 36 10.30 -15.89 3.64
N SER A 37 9.86 -15.42 4.81
CA SER A 37 9.02 -16.24 5.68
C SER A 37 7.70 -16.43 4.95
N GLY A 38 7.68 -17.35 3.98
CA GLY A 38 6.55 -17.59 3.09
C GLY A 38 5.44 -18.29 3.85
N ASN A 39 4.58 -17.54 4.53
CA ASN A 39 3.31 -18.06 4.98
C ASN A 39 2.52 -18.44 3.73
N THR A 40 2.35 -19.74 3.50
CA THR A 40 1.52 -20.23 2.39
C THR A 40 0.06 -19.94 2.75
N LEU A 41 -0.63 -19.18 1.90
CA LEU A 41 -2.06 -18.91 2.07
C LEU A 41 -2.84 -20.21 1.90
N THR A 42 -3.83 -20.43 2.77
CA THR A 42 -4.79 -21.52 2.63
C THR A 42 -5.77 -21.24 1.48
N ASP A 43 -6.42 -22.28 0.95
CA ASP A 43 -7.43 -22.12 -0.10
C ASP A 43 -8.55 -21.16 0.31
N SER A 44 -8.99 -21.23 1.58
CA SER A 44 -10.03 -20.32 2.10
C SER A 44 -9.56 -18.86 2.17
N GLN A 45 -8.27 -18.61 2.46
CA GLN A 45 -7.71 -17.27 2.42
C GLN A 45 -7.60 -16.74 0.98
N ILE A 46 -7.16 -17.59 0.04
CA ILE A 46 -7.10 -17.25 -1.38
C ILE A 46 -8.51 -16.93 -1.92
N GLU A 47 -9.53 -17.70 -1.53
CA GLU A 47 -10.92 -17.45 -1.92
C GLU A 47 -11.39 -16.08 -1.44
N LYS A 48 -11.21 -15.74 -0.16
CA LYS A 48 -11.59 -14.43 0.39
C LYS A 48 -10.80 -13.28 -0.24
N ILE A 49 -9.50 -13.47 -0.49
CA ILE A 49 -8.68 -12.48 -1.19
C ILE A 49 -9.21 -12.23 -2.60
N THR A 50 -9.55 -13.30 -3.30
CA THR A 50 -10.16 -13.21 -4.63
C THR A 50 -11.51 -12.50 -4.59
N GLU A 51 -12.31 -12.73 -3.54
CA GLU A 51 -13.61 -12.09 -3.36
C GLU A 51 -13.49 -10.56 -3.22
N PHE A 52 -12.72 -10.07 -2.25
CA PHE A 52 -12.58 -8.62 -2.07
C PHE A 52 -11.87 -7.99 -3.27
N HIS A 53 -10.90 -8.69 -3.88
CA HIS A 53 -10.19 -8.19 -5.06
C HIS A 53 -11.17 -7.96 -6.23
N THR A 54 -12.07 -8.93 -6.46
CA THR A 54 -13.12 -8.81 -7.47
C THR A 54 -14.05 -7.63 -7.19
N ALA A 55 -14.41 -7.40 -5.93
CA ALA A 55 -15.25 -6.27 -5.54
C ALA A 55 -14.62 -4.91 -5.89
N PHE A 56 -13.28 -4.83 -5.90
CA PHE A 56 -12.54 -3.61 -6.20
C PHE A 56 -11.92 -3.58 -7.61
N ALA A 57 -12.25 -4.51 -8.49
CA ALA A 57 -11.57 -4.69 -9.78
C ALA A 57 -11.53 -3.43 -10.67
N GLU A 58 -12.48 -2.50 -10.53
CA GLU A 58 -12.51 -1.24 -11.28
C GLU A 58 -11.59 -0.14 -10.69
N VAL A 59 -11.25 -0.23 -9.40
CA VAL A 59 -10.69 0.88 -8.61
C VAL A 59 -9.38 0.55 -7.90
N TYR A 60 -9.04 -0.73 -7.78
CA TYR A 60 -7.84 -1.20 -7.12
C TYR A 60 -6.71 -1.40 -8.12
N ASP A 61 -5.54 -0.82 -7.81
CA ASP A 61 -4.43 -0.74 -8.77
C ASP A 61 -3.56 -2.01 -8.83
N PHE A 62 -3.72 -2.93 -7.87
CA PHE A 62 -2.92 -4.16 -7.81
C PHE A 62 -3.63 -5.32 -8.50
N THR A 63 -2.86 -6.16 -9.19
CA THR A 63 -3.36 -7.43 -9.72
C THR A 63 -3.63 -8.43 -8.61
N LEU A 64 -4.48 -9.43 -8.86
CA LEU A 64 -4.76 -10.50 -7.88
C LEU A 64 -3.47 -11.23 -7.46
N GLU A 65 -2.54 -11.44 -8.38
CA GLU A 65 -1.25 -12.07 -8.08
C GLU A 65 -0.40 -11.23 -7.12
N GLU A 66 -0.32 -9.91 -7.34
CA GLU A 66 0.37 -8.99 -6.43
C GLU A 66 -0.30 -8.94 -5.06
N THR A 67 -1.63 -8.91 -5.02
CA THR A 67 -2.38 -8.97 -3.76
C THR A 67 -2.07 -10.25 -3.00
N LEU A 68 -2.18 -11.41 -3.64
CA LEU A 68 -1.84 -12.70 -3.02
C LEU A 68 -0.39 -12.75 -2.54
N LYS A 69 0.54 -12.12 -3.27
CA LYS A 69 1.94 -12.02 -2.86
C LYS A 69 2.10 -11.15 -1.60
N ASN A 70 1.42 -10.01 -1.52
CA ASN A 70 1.49 -9.11 -0.36
C ASN A 70 0.98 -9.81 0.91
N PHE A 71 -0.14 -10.52 0.82
CA PHE A 71 -0.71 -11.25 1.96
C PHE A 71 0.17 -12.40 2.48
N ARG A 72 1.08 -12.96 1.68
CA ARG A 72 2.03 -13.98 2.16
C ARG A 72 3.09 -13.41 3.11
N GLY A 73 3.32 -12.10 3.08
CA GLY A 73 4.24 -11.40 3.98
C GLY A 73 3.61 -11.00 5.31
N GLU A 74 2.28 -11.04 5.41
CA GLU A 74 1.54 -10.56 6.58
C GLU A 74 1.72 -11.47 7.80
N ALA A 75 1.94 -10.84 8.96
CA ALA A 75 2.08 -11.56 10.23
C ALA A 75 0.75 -12.13 10.72
N ASN A 76 -0.38 -11.47 10.41
CA ASN A 76 -1.72 -11.89 10.78
C ASN A 76 -2.69 -11.81 9.59
N VAL A 77 -2.48 -12.73 8.63
CA VAL A 77 -3.24 -12.85 7.37
C VAL A 77 -4.76 -12.81 7.59
N ASP A 78 -5.29 -13.54 8.58
CA ASP A 78 -6.74 -13.63 8.78
C ASP A 78 -7.36 -12.31 9.26
N SER A 79 -6.64 -11.57 10.11
CA SER A 79 -7.07 -10.24 10.55
C SER A 79 -7.09 -9.26 9.39
N GLU A 80 -6.01 -9.26 8.59
CA GLU A 80 -5.90 -8.41 7.41
C GLU A 80 -7.03 -8.71 6.42
N ILE A 81 -7.26 -9.99 6.08
CA ILE A 81 -8.37 -10.41 5.21
C ILE A 81 -9.71 -9.92 5.78
N GLY A 82 -9.90 -9.98 7.11
CA GLY A 82 -11.09 -9.47 7.77
C GLY A 82 -11.37 -8.01 7.46
N VAL A 83 -10.37 -7.14 7.56
CA VAL A 83 -10.53 -5.71 7.26
C VAL A 83 -10.87 -5.49 5.79
N TRP A 84 -10.14 -6.12 4.86
CA TRP A 84 -10.41 -6.01 3.42
C TRP A 84 -11.80 -6.51 3.04
N MET A 85 -12.28 -7.58 3.67
CA MET A 85 -13.64 -8.09 3.46
C MET A 85 -14.71 -7.10 3.95
N HIS A 86 -14.51 -6.46 5.11
CA HIS A 86 -15.41 -5.41 5.59
C HIS A 86 -15.41 -4.18 4.69
N MET A 87 -14.25 -3.79 4.16
CA MET A 87 -14.16 -2.72 3.16
C MET A 87 -14.94 -3.09 1.89
N ALA A 88 -14.78 -4.33 1.40
CA ALA A 88 -15.47 -4.78 0.19
C ALA A 88 -16.97 -4.84 0.38
N GLU A 89 -17.44 -5.27 1.55
CA GLU A 89 -18.85 -5.22 1.92
C GLU A 89 -19.40 -3.79 1.90
N ALA A 90 -18.73 -2.85 2.56
CA ALA A 90 -19.13 -1.43 2.59
C ALA A 90 -19.17 -0.83 1.18
N TYR A 91 -18.16 -1.13 0.36
CA TYR A 91 -18.08 -0.64 -1.01
C TYR A 91 -19.19 -1.21 -1.88
N LYS A 92 -19.42 -2.53 -1.84
CA LYS A 92 -20.54 -3.18 -2.55
C LYS A 92 -21.88 -2.58 -2.14
N ASN A 93 -22.08 -2.34 -0.85
CA ASN A 93 -23.32 -1.75 -0.33
C ASN A 93 -23.55 -0.32 -0.84
N TYR A 94 -22.49 0.51 -0.89
CA TYR A 94 -22.56 1.83 -1.49
C TYR A 94 -22.85 1.75 -3.00
N ILE A 95 -22.10 0.95 -3.75
CA ILE A 95 -22.32 0.83 -5.20
C ILE A 95 -23.75 0.38 -5.54
N ASN A 96 -24.29 -0.58 -4.78
CA ASN A 96 -25.67 -1.07 -4.95
C ASN A 96 -26.75 -0.04 -4.53
N SER A 97 -26.41 1.01 -3.78
CA SER A 97 -27.34 2.09 -3.46
C SER A 97 -27.37 3.19 -4.53
N GLN A 98 -26.41 3.18 -5.46
CA GLN A 98 -26.27 4.18 -6.52
C GLN A 98 -26.92 3.71 -7.84
N PRO A 99 -27.15 4.62 -8.80
CA PRO A 99 -27.53 4.25 -10.17
C PRO A 99 -26.47 3.37 -10.86
N ASP A 100 -26.92 2.52 -11.78
CA ASP A 100 -26.07 1.57 -12.51
C ASP A 100 -24.92 2.23 -13.31
N ASP A 101 -25.07 3.51 -13.67
CA ASP A 101 -24.13 4.29 -14.49
C ASP A 101 -23.20 5.21 -13.67
N LEU A 102 -22.99 4.89 -12.38
CA LEU A 102 -22.09 5.65 -11.51
C LEU A 102 -20.67 5.79 -12.12
N ASP A 103 -20.20 7.04 -12.21
CA ASP A 103 -18.89 7.35 -12.79
C ASP A 103 -17.72 6.70 -12.04
N LEU A 104 -16.69 6.32 -12.80
CA LEU A 104 -15.50 5.66 -12.28
C LEU A 104 -14.72 6.53 -11.27
N ASN A 105 -14.71 7.85 -11.42
CA ASN A 105 -14.01 8.70 -10.45
C ASN A 105 -14.75 8.74 -9.11
N THR A 106 -16.08 8.71 -9.13
CA THR A 106 -16.89 8.58 -7.92
C THR A 106 -16.61 7.25 -7.22
N LYS A 107 -16.58 6.14 -7.97
CA LYS A 107 -16.19 4.82 -7.45
C LYS A 107 -14.81 4.84 -6.79
N LYS A 108 -13.81 5.47 -7.42
CA LYS A 108 -12.45 5.61 -6.88
C LYS A 108 -12.41 6.42 -5.59
N GLU A 109 -13.16 7.52 -5.49
CA GLU A 109 -13.23 8.30 -4.25
C GLU A 109 -13.97 7.55 -3.13
N ALA A 110 -15.03 6.81 -3.46
CA ALA A 110 -15.72 5.96 -2.49
C ALA A 110 -14.80 4.87 -1.92
N TYR A 111 -14.05 4.17 -2.79
CA TYR A 111 -13.03 3.20 -2.37
C TYR A 111 -11.98 3.84 -1.47
N LYS A 112 -11.44 5.01 -1.86
CA LYS A 112 -10.46 5.75 -1.05
C LYS A 112 -11.00 6.13 0.33
N LEU A 113 -12.25 6.61 0.40
CA LEU A 113 -12.90 6.96 1.65
C LEU A 113 -13.02 5.74 2.57
N ILE A 114 -13.45 4.59 2.05
CA ILE A 114 -13.58 3.35 2.81
C ILE A 114 -12.22 2.85 3.30
N LEU A 115 -11.19 2.90 2.44
CA LEU A 115 -9.82 2.56 2.83
C LEU A 115 -9.33 3.45 3.98
N LEU A 116 -9.46 4.77 3.86
CA LEU A 116 -9.09 5.68 4.95
C LEU A 116 -9.87 5.37 6.23
N ARG A 117 -11.18 5.18 6.11
CA ARG A 117 -12.07 4.89 7.24
C ARG A 117 -11.76 3.57 7.93
N SER A 118 -11.20 2.60 7.23
CA SER A 118 -10.73 1.37 7.87
C SER A 118 -9.66 1.65 8.93
N MET A 119 -8.89 2.74 8.79
CA MET A 119 -7.75 3.06 9.66
C MET A 119 -7.98 4.25 10.61
N MET A 120 -8.98 5.10 10.38
CA MET A 120 -9.24 6.32 11.16
C MET A 120 -10.73 6.62 11.36
N SER A 121 -11.08 7.64 12.15
CA SER A 121 -12.48 8.05 12.37
C SER A 121 -13.15 8.62 11.11
N ASP A 122 -14.48 8.79 11.13
CA ASP A 122 -15.21 9.47 10.06
C ASP A 122 -14.71 10.90 9.87
N GLU A 123 -14.53 11.63 10.98
CA GLU A 123 -14.06 13.01 10.97
C GLU A 123 -12.67 13.12 10.33
N GLU A 124 -11.72 12.31 10.79
CA GLU A 124 -10.35 12.29 10.24
C GLU A 124 -10.35 11.86 8.76
N THR A 125 -11.20 10.90 8.40
CA THR A 125 -11.33 10.45 7.01
C THR A 125 -11.76 11.60 6.10
N LEU A 126 -12.80 12.34 6.48
CA LEU A 126 -13.31 13.46 5.70
C LEU A 126 -12.29 14.60 5.58
N GLU A 127 -11.48 14.84 6.61
CA GLU A 127 -10.40 15.85 6.58
C GLU A 127 -9.24 15.42 5.66
N ASN A 128 -8.91 14.13 5.63
CA ASN A 128 -7.78 13.59 4.86
C ASN A 128 -8.13 13.17 3.42
N ALA A 129 -9.42 12.99 3.10
CA ALA A 129 -9.86 12.44 1.82
C ALA A 129 -9.53 13.32 0.60
N LYS A 130 -9.40 14.65 0.77
CA LYS A 130 -9.13 15.61 -0.32
C LYS A 130 -10.05 15.35 -1.54
N LEU A 131 -11.36 15.34 -1.28
CA LEU A 131 -12.40 15.05 -2.27
C LEU A 131 -12.35 16.00 -3.47
N LYS A 132 -12.59 15.46 -4.66
CA LYS A 132 -12.62 16.18 -5.93
C LYS A 132 -13.95 15.99 -6.67
N VAL A 133 -14.63 14.86 -6.44
CA VAL A 133 -15.86 14.48 -7.15
C VAL A 133 -17.04 14.44 -6.18
N LEU A 134 -16.91 13.69 -5.08
CA LEU A 134 -17.94 13.58 -4.05
C LEU A 134 -18.06 14.89 -3.26
N SER A 135 -19.29 15.31 -3.01
CA SER A 135 -19.62 16.29 -1.98
C SER A 135 -19.36 15.71 -0.58
N LYS A 136 -19.36 16.58 0.44
CA LYS A 136 -19.19 16.15 1.83
C LYS A 136 -20.36 15.28 2.30
N GLU A 137 -21.56 15.56 1.82
CA GLU A 137 -22.77 14.81 2.13
C GLU A 137 -22.73 13.40 1.53
N GLU A 138 -22.35 13.28 0.25
CA GLU A 138 -22.19 11.97 -0.40
C GLU A 138 -21.02 11.18 0.23
N ALA A 139 -19.93 11.85 0.61
CA ALA A 139 -18.85 11.20 1.33
C ALA A 139 -19.32 10.63 2.69
N LYS A 140 -20.17 11.34 3.43
CA LYS A 140 -20.77 10.81 4.67
C LYS A 140 -21.67 9.60 4.39
N GLU A 141 -22.40 9.61 3.28
CA GLU A 141 -23.18 8.45 2.86
C GLU A 141 -22.26 7.24 2.63
N VAL A 142 -21.16 7.39 1.89
CA VAL A 142 -20.15 6.34 1.70
C VAL A 142 -19.68 5.79 3.06
N LEU A 143 -19.30 6.67 4.00
CA LEU A 143 -18.79 6.27 5.30
C LEU A 143 -19.84 5.54 6.16
N SER A 144 -21.12 5.87 5.99
CA SER A 144 -22.22 5.21 6.71
C SER A 144 -22.37 3.71 6.38
N HIS A 145 -21.79 3.25 5.27
CA HIS A 145 -21.78 1.83 4.91
C HIS A 145 -20.69 1.02 5.64
N TYR A 146 -19.74 1.66 6.32
CA TYR A 146 -18.65 1.00 7.05
C TYR A 146 -18.90 0.99 8.56
N ASN A 147 -19.41 -0.12 9.09
CA ASN A 147 -19.87 -0.22 10.47
C ASN A 147 -18.80 -0.71 11.48
N GLN A 148 -17.59 -1.05 11.01
CA GLN A 148 -16.53 -1.52 11.90
C GLN A 148 -15.81 -0.35 12.58
N LYS A 149 -15.29 -0.62 13.79
CA LYS A 149 -14.35 0.30 14.42
C LYS A 149 -13.08 0.37 13.55
N PRO A 150 -12.43 1.55 13.45
CA PRO A 150 -11.17 1.63 12.73
C PRO A 150 -10.13 0.68 13.34
N ASP A 151 -9.42 -0.04 12.47
CA ASP A 151 -8.32 -0.96 12.78
C ASP A 151 -7.18 -0.68 11.79
N PRO A 152 -6.07 -0.05 12.22
CA PRO A 152 -4.98 0.33 11.32
C PRO A 152 -4.37 -0.89 10.59
N LEU A 153 -4.29 -0.82 9.26
CA LEU A 153 -3.59 -1.82 8.46
C LEU A 153 -2.07 -1.71 8.65
N ASP A 154 -1.39 -2.83 8.86
CA ASP A 154 0.07 -2.88 8.93
C ASP A 154 0.66 -2.84 7.50
N VAL A 155 0.68 -1.64 6.90
CA VAL A 155 1.40 -1.45 5.64
C VAL A 155 2.89 -1.43 5.94
N GLY A 156 3.52 -2.61 5.92
CA GLY A 156 4.97 -2.75 6.10
C GLY A 156 5.74 -1.81 5.15
N VAL A 157 6.25 -0.72 5.70
CA VAL A 157 7.10 0.29 5.03
C VAL A 157 8.57 -0.09 5.05
#